data_AF-Q4SUJ4-F1
#
_entry.id   AF-Q4SUJ4-F1
#
_cell.length_a   1.000
_cell.length_b   1.000
_cell.length_c   1.000
_cell.angle_alpha   90.00
_cell.angle_beta   90.00
_cell.angle_gamma   90.00
#
_symmetry.space_group_name_H-M   'P 1'
#
loop_
_entity.id
_entity.type
_entity.pdbx_description
1 polymer ?
#
loop_
_entity_poly.entity_id
_entity_poly.type
_entity_poly.pdbx_seq_one_letter_code
_entity_poly.pdbx_strand_id
1 'polypeptide(L)' 'GKSFTMIGRDDSLQGLGIIPCAISWLFKLINERKEKTGARFSVRVSAVEV' A
#
# COMPACT_ATOMS: atom_id res chain seq x y z
N GLY A 1 15.37 0.70 -13.42
CA GLY A 1 15.39 1.59 -12.26
C GLY A 1 14.02 1.81 -11.66
N LYS A 2 13.13 2.54 -12.35
CA LYS A 2 11.82 2.98 -11.81
C LYS A 2 10.92 1.85 -11.30
N SER A 3 10.72 0.78 -12.07
CA SER A 3 9.85 -0.33 -11.64
C SER A 3 10.36 -1.04 -10.39
N PHE A 4 11.67 -1.21 -10.26
CA PHE A 4 12.28 -1.79 -9.06
C PHE A 4 12.06 -0.91 -7.84
N THR A 5 12.16 0.42 -7.96
CA THR A 5 11.84 1.32 -6.84
C THR A 5 10.35 1.30 -6.48
N MET A 6 9.46 1.25 -7.48
CA MET A 6 8.02 1.34 -7.24
C MET A 6 7.41 0.03 -6.72
N ILE A 7 7.83 -1.12 -7.25
CA ILE A 7 7.25 -2.45 -6.93
C ILE A 7 8.21 -3.25 -6.04
N GLY A 8 9.50 -3.23 -6.36
CA GLY A 8 10.52 -4.00 -5.66
C GLY A 8 10.58 -5.47 -6.08
N ARG A 9 11.02 -6.30 -5.15
CA ARG A 9 11.03 -7.77 -5.19
C ARG A 9 10.37 -8.30 -3.92
N ASP A 10 9.77 -9.47 -4.02
CA ASP A 10 9.08 -10.18 -2.94
C ASP A 10 9.97 -11.20 -2.21
N ASP A 11 11.25 -11.27 -2.57
CA ASP A 11 12.26 -12.16 -1.98
C ASP A 11 12.59 -11.82 -0.52
N SER A 12 12.37 -10.57 -0.11
CA SER A 12 12.75 -10.04 1.21
C SER A 12 11.97 -8.78 1.55
N LEU A 13 11.85 -8.47 2.84
CA LEU A 13 11.24 -7.21 3.30
C LEU A 13 12.00 -5.98 2.81
N GLN A 14 13.34 -6.07 2.72
CA GLN A 14 14.19 -4.98 2.21
C GLN A 14 14.08 -4.81 0.68
N GLY A 15 13.61 -5.84 -0.03
CA GLY A 15 13.36 -5.82 -1.46
C GLY A 15 12.07 -5.12 -1.86
N LEU A 16 11.13 -4.91 -0.94
CA LEU A 16 9.81 -4.34 -1.24
C LEU A 16 9.90 -2.89 -1.73
N GLY A 17 9.14 -2.57 -2.77
CA GLY A 17 9.08 -1.23 -3.34
C GLY A 17 8.10 -0.30 -2.61
N ILE A 18 7.97 0.91 -3.14
CA ILE A 18 7.15 1.98 -2.55
C ILE A 18 5.65 1.61 -2.52
N ILE A 19 5.11 1.05 -3.60
CA ILE A 19 3.68 0.73 -3.73
C ILE A 19 3.21 -0.26 -2.65
N PRO A 20 3.80 -1.47 -2.49
CA PRO A 20 3.36 -2.40 -1.47
C PRO A 20 3.54 -1.85 -0.04
N CYS A 21 4.61 -1.09 0.21
CA CYS A 21 4.85 -0.44 1.50
C CYS A 21 3.78 0.61 1.83
N ALA A 22 3.46 1.50 0.90
CA ALA A 22 2.49 2.57 1.10
C ALA A 22 1.07 2.02 1.31
N ILE A 23 0.68 0.97 0.58
CA ILE A 23 -0.62 0.31 0.75
C ILE A 23 -0.70 -0.31 2.16
N SER A 24 0.33 -1.04 2.59
CA SER A 24 0.34 -1.65 3.93
C SER A 24 0.18 -0.60 5.04
N TRP A 25 0.92 0.51 4.95
CA TRP A 25 0.79 1.63 5.89
C TRP A 25 -0.59 2.27 5.87
N LEU A 26 -1.17 2.49 4.69
CA LEU A 26 -2.52 3.03 4.56
C LEU A 26 -3.55 2.13 5.26
N PHE A 27 -3.49 0.82 5.02
CA PHE A 27 -4.43 -0.12 5.65
C PHE A 27 -4.24 -0.23 7.16
N LYS A 28 -3.01 -0.13 7.66
CA LYS A 28 -2.74 -0.03 9.10
C LYS A 28 -3.48 1.17 9.71
N LEU A 29 -3.30 2.35 9.12
CA LEU A 29 -3.95 3.59 9.60
C LEU A 29 -5.48 3.54 9.47
N ILE A 30 -6.00 2.93 8.39
CA ILE A 30 -7.44 2.74 8.21
C ILE A 30 -7.99 1.84 9.32
N ASN A 31 -7.33 0.74 9.66
CA ASN A 31 -7.76 -0.14 10.75
C ASN A 31 -7.75 0.59 12.08
N GLU A 32 -6.68 1.31 12.42
CA GLU A 32 -6.61 2.11 13.65
C GLU A 32 -7.73 3.15 13.75
N ARG A 33 -8.10 3.79 12.63
CA ARG A 33 -9.22 4.74 12.60
C ARG A 33 -10.57 4.05 12.69
N LYS A 34 -10.75 2.93 11.99
CA LYS A 34 -11.98 2.14 12.01
C LYS A 34 -12.31 1.66 13.42
N GLU A 35 -11.31 1.23 14.18
CA GLU A 35 -11.46 0.83 15.59
C GLU A 35 -11.92 2.00 16.48
N LYS A 36 -11.38 3.20 16.26
CA LYS A 36 -11.69 4.39 17.08
C LYS A 36 -13.02 5.05 16.75
N THR A 37 -13.41 5.09 15.48
CA THR A 37 -14.55 5.90 15.01
C THR A 37 -15.73 5.08 14.50
N GLY A 38 -15.56 3.77 14.29
CA GLY A 38 -16.58 2.92 13.66
C GLY A 38 -16.83 3.24 12.18
N ALA A 39 -16.06 4.14 11.57
CA ALA A 39 -16.23 4.55 10.18
C ALA A 39 -15.91 3.41 9.21
N ARG A 40 -16.66 3.36 8.10
CA ARG A 40 -16.43 2.40 7.00
C ARG A 40 -15.62 3.07 5.91
N PHE A 41 -14.45 2.51 5.62
CA PHE A 41 -13.56 3.01 4.57
C PHE A 41 -13.66 2.10 3.33
N SER A 42 -13.62 2.71 2.15
CA SER A 42 -13.53 2.01 0.86
C SER A 42 -12.34 2.56 0.09
N VAL A 43 -11.39 1.70 -0.26
CA VAL A 43 -10.18 2.08 -1.03
C VAL A 43 -10.34 1.57 -2.45
N ARG A 44 -10.07 2.42 -3.45
CA ARG A 44 -10.06 2.06 -4.88
C ARG A 44 -8.69 2.34 -5.47
N VAL A 45 -8.22 1.47 -6.34
CA VAL A 45 -6.93 1.57 -7.03
C VAL A 45 -7.17 1.33 -8.52
N SER A 46 -6.44 2.04 -9.37
CA SER A 46 -6.46 1.85 -10.81
C SER A 46 -5.02 1.85 -11.32
N ALA A 47 -4.74 0.97 -12.28
CA ALA A 47 -3.48 0.92 -12.99
C ALA A 47 -3.75 1.24 -14.46
N VAL A 48 -3.01 2.20 -15.01
CA VAL A 48 -3.19 2.71 -16.37
C VAL A 48 -1.83 2.66 -17.09
N GLU A 49 -1.86 2.31 -18.37
CA GLU A 49 -0.71 2.33 -19.28
C GLU A 49 -1.04 3.24 -20.47
N VAL A 50 -0.01 3.85 -21.07
CA VAL A 50 -0.10 4.78 -22.20
C VAL A 50 0.72 4.25 -23.37
#